data_AF-A0AAD8V5C9-F1
#
_entry.id   AF-A0AAD8V5C9-F1
#
_cell.length_a   1.000
_cell.length_b   1.000
_cell.length_c   1.000
_cell.angle_alpha   90.00
_cell.angle_beta   90.00
_cell.angle_gamma   90.00
#
_symmetry.space_group_name_H-M   'P 1'
#
loop_
_entity.id
_entity.type
_entity.pdbx_description
1 polymer ?
#
loop_
_entity_poly.entity_id
_entity_poly.type
_entity_poly.pdbx_seq_one_letter_code
_entity_poly.pdbx_strand_id
1 'polypeptide(L)'
;METIPDPQDLPPDPRLPGQQPRYSRDNIVDSLASFYQSLPHVDPSLVRRAPPGGWPEITAESLAAAGMRSLPERTLELIRHLPCIDGDPVWITPETFPINYCTAVILIPATVVYKPKWLPLLRHDLQSSDEFPPWVFQLTMSVNRDGDIWIRDTMDGTVTKYIIAGPIYPEPVGTYNEGDPRMWREKLCDAVTLPLES
;
A
#
# COMPACT_ATOMS: atom_id res chain seq x y z
N MET A 1 -12.07 -16.13 -9.32
CA MET A 1 -11.59 -15.50 -8.07
C MET A 1 -10.19 -16.03 -7.89
N GLU A 2 -9.16 -15.21 -8.11
CA GLU A 2 -7.78 -15.66 -7.88
C GLU A 2 -7.56 -15.77 -6.37
N THR A 3 -7.12 -16.96 -5.94
CA THR A 3 -6.78 -17.24 -4.55
C THR A 3 -5.40 -16.64 -4.27
N ILE A 4 -5.25 -15.90 -3.17
CA ILE A 4 -3.94 -15.43 -2.71
C ILE A 4 -3.10 -16.67 -2.37
N PRO A 5 -1.88 -16.83 -2.93
CA PRO A 5 -1.00 -17.95 -2.60
C PRO A 5 -0.65 -17.97 -1.11
N ASP A 6 -0.39 -19.16 -0.55
CA ASP A 6 0.16 -19.25 0.80
C ASP A 6 1.68 -18.99 0.74
N PRO A 7 2.22 -17.97 1.44
CA PRO A 7 3.64 -17.71 1.45
C PRO A 7 4.48 -18.87 2.02
N GLN A 8 3.87 -19.80 2.79
CA GLN A 8 4.57 -20.99 3.32
C GLN A 8 4.85 -22.05 2.24
N ASP A 9 4.10 -22.03 1.14
CA ASP A 9 4.29 -22.92 0.00
C ASP A 9 5.38 -22.42 -0.97
N LEU A 10 5.95 -21.24 -0.69
CA LEU A 10 6.95 -20.59 -1.53
C LEU A 10 8.37 -20.80 -1.00
N PRO A 11 9.39 -20.77 -1.87
CA PRO A 11 10.77 -20.70 -1.41
C PRO A 11 11.01 -19.42 -0.59
N PRO A 12 12.03 -19.40 0.28
CA PRO A 12 12.42 -18.20 1.02
C PRO A 12 12.50 -16.98 0.12
N ASP A 13 12.01 -15.83 0.59
CA ASP A 13 12.08 -14.61 -0.21
C ASP A 13 13.56 -14.19 -0.37
N PRO A 14 14.08 -14.14 -1.60
CA PRO A 14 15.46 -13.73 -1.83
C PRO A 14 15.75 -12.30 -1.35
N ARG A 15 14.74 -11.43 -1.26
CA ARG A 15 14.88 -10.06 -0.72
C ARG A 15 14.92 -10.00 0.81
N LEU A 16 14.53 -11.08 1.48
CA LEU A 16 14.46 -11.17 2.94
C LEU A 16 15.19 -12.43 3.44
N PRO A 17 16.51 -12.53 3.22
CA PRO A 17 17.27 -13.73 3.55
C PRO A 17 17.19 -14.05 5.04
N GLY A 18 16.78 -15.28 5.37
CA GLY A 18 16.63 -15.74 6.74
C GLY A 18 15.36 -15.25 7.45
N GLN A 19 14.47 -14.54 6.75
CA GLN A 19 13.18 -14.10 7.29
C GLN A 19 12.03 -14.79 6.55
N GLN A 20 10.94 -15.00 7.27
CA GLN A 20 9.67 -15.48 6.71
C GLN A 20 8.55 -14.59 7.26
N PRO A 21 8.37 -13.39 6.67
CA PRO A 21 7.33 -12.48 7.13
C PRO A 21 5.97 -13.17 7.02
N ARG A 22 5.12 -12.89 7.99
CA ARG A 22 3.74 -13.35 7.98
C ARG A 22 2.79 -12.17 7.85
N TYR A 23 1.70 -12.42 7.14
CA TYR A 23 0.61 -11.47 7.11
C TYR A 23 -0.14 -11.49 8.45
N SER A 24 -0.18 -10.35 9.14
CA SER A 24 -1.05 -10.10 10.29
C SER A 24 -1.72 -8.74 10.14
N ARG A 25 -3.04 -8.73 9.90
CA ARG A 25 -3.82 -7.49 9.74
C ARG A 25 -3.62 -6.56 10.94
N ASP A 26 -3.74 -7.11 12.14
CA ASP A 26 -3.75 -6.33 13.37
C ASP A 26 -2.35 -5.74 13.63
N ASN A 27 -1.27 -6.51 13.43
CA ASN A 27 0.10 -5.99 13.54
C ASN A 27 0.37 -4.85 12.54
N ILE A 28 -0.15 -4.96 11.31
CA ILE A 28 0.01 -3.91 10.28
C ILE A 28 -0.69 -2.63 10.70
N VAL A 29 -1.95 -2.76 11.12
CA VAL A 29 -2.77 -1.63 11.57
C VAL A 29 -2.13 -0.95 12.77
N ASP A 30 -1.64 -1.74 13.74
CA ASP A 30 -0.96 -1.22 14.92
C ASP A 30 0.38 -0.55 14.61
N SER A 31 1.18 -1.16 13.73
CA SER A 31 2.47 -0.63 13.33
C SER A 31 2.33 0.68 12.57
N LEU A 32 1.40 0.76 11.61
CA LEU A 32 1.14 1.99 10.86
C LEU A 32 0.58 3.09 11.77
N ALA A 33 -0.32 2.76 12.70
CA ALA A 33 -0.86 3.73 13.63
C ALA A 33 0.23 4.29 14.54
N SER A 34 1.07 3.41 15.09
CA SER A 34 2.21 3.78 15.93
C SER A 34 3.22 4.63 15.15
N PHE A 35 3.47 4.26 13.90
CA PHE A 35 4.34 5.02 13.00
C PHE A 35 3.80 6.44 12.77
N TYR A 36 2.53 6.60 12.40
CA TYR A 36 1.93 7.92 12.22
C TYR A 36 1.95 8.76 13.49
N GLN A 37 1.71 8.15 14.65
CA GLN A 37 1.80 8.82 15.96
C GLN A 37 3.23 9.23 16.34
N SER A 38 4.25 8.56 15.79
CA SER A 38 5.66 8.87 16.02
C SER A 38 6.18 10.02 15.16
N LEU A 39 5.44 10.45 14.14
CA LEU A 39 5.87 11.52 13.25
C LEU A 39 5.89 12.87 14.02
N PRO A 40 7.04 13.57 14.08
CA PRO A 40 7.22 14.69 15.00
C PRO A 40 6.37 15.93 14.65
N HIS A 41 5.96 16.06 13.39
CA HIS A 41 5.12 17.16 12.90
C HIS A 41 3.63 16.81 12.83
N VAL A 42 3.23 15.63 13.28
CA VAL A 42 1.84 15.18 13.31
C VAL A 42 1.32 15.29 14.73
N ASP A 43 0.21 16.00 14.92
CA ASP A 43 -0.51 15.92 16.19
C ASP A 43 -1.10 14.50 16.34
N PRO A 44 -0.74 13.74 17.38
CA PRO A 44 -1.23 12.37 17.56
C PRO A 44 -2.76 12.26 17.60
N SER A 45 -3.48 13.33 17.95
CA SER A 45 -4.95 13.36 17.94
C SER A 45 -5.56 13.31 16.53
N LEU A 46 -4.78 13.63 15.49
CA LEU A 46 -5.20 13.51 14.09
C LEU A 46 -5.08 12.08 13.57
N VAL A 47 -4.32 11.20 14.25
CA VAL A 47 -4.19 9.79 13.86
C VAL A 47 -5.40 9.02 14.36
N ARG A 48 -6.26 8.63 13.42
CA ARG A 48 -7.50 7.90 13.70
C ARG A 48 -7.35 6.44 13.37
N ARG A 49 -7.83 5.61 14.30
CA ARG A 49 -7.96 4.16 14.13
C ARG A 49 -9.37 3.82 13.68
N ALA A 50 -9.47 2.79 12.85
CA ALA A 50 -10.76 2.26 12.43
C ALA A 50 -11.56 1.75 13.64
N PRO A 51 -12.89 1.84 13.63
CA PRO A 51 -13.72 1.16 14.62
C PRO A 51 -13.59 -0.37 14.46
N PRO A 52 -14.08 -1.18 15.42
CA PRO A 52 -13.92 -2.64 15.39
C PRO A 52 -14.46 -3.35 14.13
N GLY A 53 -15.42 -2.73 13.43
CA GLY A 53 -15.96 -3.23 12.17
C GLY A 53 -15.32 -2.62 10.91
N GLY A 54 -14.23 -1.88 11.06
CA GLY A 54 -13.58 -1.13 9.99
C GLY A 54 -14.34 0.15 9.59
N TRP A 55 -13.71 0.98 8.76
CA TRP A 55 -14.33 2.19 8.20
C TRP A 55 -15.57 1.82 7.37
N PRO A 56 -16.77 2.31 7.71
CA PRO A 56 -18.00 1.94 7.02
C PRO A 56 -18.06 2.47 5.57
N GLU A 57 -17.38 3.57 5.28
CA GLU A 57 -17.27 4.15 3.95
C GLU A 57 -16.37 3.35 3.00
N ILE A 58 -15.49 2.48 3.53
CA ILE A 58 -14.59 1.65 2.73
C ILE A 58 -15.28 0.30 2.44
N THR A 59 -15.90 0.23 1.27
CA THR A 59 -16.46 -0.99 0.68
C THR A 59 -15.82 -1.30 -0.67
N ALA A 60 -16.01 -2.51 -1.20
CA ALA A 60 -15.56 -2.89 -2.54
C ALA A 60 -16.10 -1.92 -3.61
N GLU A 61 -17.37 -1.52 -3.50
CA GLU A 61 -18.02 -0.58 -4.41
C GLU A 61 -17.43 0.82 -4.30
N SER A 62 -17.15 1.29 -3.08
CA SER A 62 -16.55 2.61 -2.84
C SER A 62 -15.13 2.70 -3.41
N LEU A 63 -14.33 1.64 -3.27
CA LEU A 63 -12.97 1.57 -3.79
C LEU A 63 -12.99 1.46 -5.32
N ALA A 64 -13.92 0.69 -5.88
CA ALA A 64 -14.14 0.63 -7.33
C ALA A 64 -14.58 2.00 -7.89
N ALA A 65 -15.48 2.71 -7.20
CA ALA A 65 -15.87 4.08 -7.57
C ALA A 65 -14.70 5.08 -7.48
N ALA A 66 -13.75 4.82 -6.56
CA ALA A 66 -12.49 5.55 -6.48
C ALA A 66 -11.46 5.14 -7.56
N GLY A 67 -11.80 4.18 -8.42
CA GLY A 67 -10.95 3.72 -9.52
C GLY A 67 -9.94 2.64 -9.13
N MET A 68 -10.08 2.01 -7.95
CA MET A 68 -9.30 0.83 -7.62
C MET A 68 -9.83 -0.39 -8.38
N ARG A 69 -8.92 -1.29 -8.76
CA ARG A 69 -9.29 -2.60 -9.28
C ARG A 69 -10.02 -3.45 -8.23
N SER A 70 -10.59 -4.56 -8.67
CA SER A 70 -11.13 -5.57 -7.76
C SER A 70 -10.05 -6.12 -6.83
N LEU A 71 -10.32 -6.12 -5.53
CA LEU A 71 -9.41 -6.59 -4.49
C LEU A 71 -9.95 -7.86 -3.85
N PRO A 72 -9.08 -8.82 -3.48
CA PRO A 72 -9.49 -9.96 -2.65
C PRO A 72 -9.98 -9.50 -1.28
N GLU A 73 -10.84 -10.30 -0.65
CA GLU A 73 -11.44 -10.02 0.66
C GLU A 73 -10.40 -9.64 1.72
N ARG A 74 -9.27 -10.37 1.77
CA ARG A 74 -8.16 -10.09 2.72
C ARG A 74 -7.63 -8.66 2.56
N THR A 75 -7.43 -8.21 1.33
CA THR A 75 -6.90 -6.88 1.02
C THR A 75 -7.91 -5.80 1.36
N LEU A 76 -9.17 -6.02 0.96
CA LEU A 76 -10.28 -5.13 1.30
C LEU A 76 -10.40 -4.95 2.81
N GLU A 77 -10.40 -6.06 3.56
CA GLU A 77 -10.48 -6.05 5.03
C GLU A 77 -9.28 -5.35 5.68
N LEU A 78 -8.07 -5.45 5.12
CA LEU A 78 -6.95 -4.66 5.62
C LEU A 78 -7.17 -3.16 5.37
N ILE A 79 -7.47 -2.75 4.13
CA ILE A 79 -7.66 -1.33 3.77
C ILE A 79 -8.75 -0.71 4.65
N ARG A 80 -9.83 -1.45 4.90
CA ARG A 80 -10.94 -1.04 5.76
C ARG A 80 -10.54 -0.79 7.21
N HIS A 81 -9.42 -1.36 7.68
CA HIS A 81 -8.92 -1.18 9.04
C HIS A 81 -7.68 -0.30 9.14
N LEU A 82 -7.13 0.18 8.01
CA LEU A 82 -5.94 1.03 8.04
C LEU A 82 -6.20 2.32 8.84
N PRO A 83 -5.23 2.77 9.65
CA PRO A 83 -5.32 4.07 10.29
C PRO A 83 -5.22 5.18 9.25
N CYS A 84 -5.86 6.30 9.55
CA CYS A 84 -5.83 7.50 8.71
C CYS A 84 -5.34 8.71 9.53
N ILE A 85 -4.82 9.71 8.83
CA ILE A 85 -4.49 11.01 9.42
C ILE A 85 -5.50 12.01 8.88
N ASP A 86 -6.28 12.62 9.78
CA ASP A 86 -7.26 13.65 9.43
C ASP A 86 -6.56 14.98 9.10
N GLY A 87 -7.13 15.72 8.15
CA GLY A 87 -6.68 17.06 7.77
C GLY A 87 -5.89 17.10 6.47
N ASP A 88 -4.98 18.08 6.37
CA ASP A 88 -4.15 18.29 5.20
C ASP A 88 -3.12 17.15 5.02
N PRO A 89 -2.65 16.89 3.78
CA PRO A 89 -1.69 15.83 3.51
C PRO A 89 -0.44 15.97 4.35
N VAL A 90 -0.24 14.99 5.22
CA VAL A 90 0.96 14.87 6.05
C VAL A 90 2.01 14.11 5.26
N TRP A 91 3.21 14.66 5.16
CA TRP A 91 4.33 13.94 4.57
C TRP A 91 4.98 13.00 5.61
N ILE A 92 5.45 11.84 5.17
CA ILE A 92 6.22 10.89 5.98
C ILE A 92 7.72 11.12 5.77
N THR A 93 8.12 11.27 4.52
CA THR A 93 9.42 11.73 4.04
C THR A 93 9.18 12.79 2.96
N PRO A 94 10.17 13.61 2.57
CA PRO A 94 9.97 14.61 1.53
C PRO A 94 9.28 14.01 0.31
N GLU A 95 8.18 14.65 -0.11
CA GLU A 95 7.34 14.24 -1.24
C GLU A 95 6.53 12.94 -1.09
N THR A 96 6.68 12.17 -0.02
CA THR A 96 5.92 10.94 0.27
C THR A 96 4.80 11.19 1.28
N PHE A 97 3.57 10.81 0.93
CA PHE A 97 2.37 11.01 1.76
C PHE A 97 1.62 9.68 1.97
N PRO A 98 1.07 9.39 3.16
CA PRO A 98 0.22 8.24 3.35
C PRO A 98 -1.09 8.42 2.60
N ILE A 99 -1.63 7.32 2.08
CA ILE A 99 -2.94 7.31 1.44
C ILE A 99 -4.02 7.27 2.52
N ASN A 100 -4.79 8.35 2.65
CA ASN A 100 -6.02 8.33 3.44
C ASN A 100 -7.17 7.76 2.60
N TYR A 101 -7.38 6.44 2.72
CA TYR A 101 -8.42 5.73 1.98
C TYR A 101 -9.85 6.19 2.32
N CYS A 102 -10.11 6.63 3.55
CA CYS A 102 -11.40 7.18 3.95
C CYS A 102 -11.73 8.43 3.13
N THR A 103 -10.76 9.34 3.02
CA THR A 103 -10.90 10.54 2.19
C THR A 103 -10.95 10.21 0.70
N ALA A 104 -10.15 9.25 0.24
CA ALA A 104 -10.09 8.87 -1.18
C ALA A 104 -11.44 8.36 -1.71
N VAL A 105 -12.09 7.44 -0.99
CA VAL A 105 -13.38 6.86 -1.43
C VAL A 105 -14.54 7.84 -1.39
N ILE A 106 -14.45 8.90 -0.57
CA ILE A 106 -15.47 9.94 -0.48
C ILE A 106 -15.26 11.00 -1.57
N LEU A 107 -14.03 11.50 -1.75
CA LEU A 107 -13.77 12.67 -2.60
C LEU A 107 -13.62 12.33 -4.08
N ILE A 108 -13.04 11.18 -4.44
CA ILE A 108 -12.80 10.83 -5.86
C ILE A 108 -14.11 10.76 -6.66
N PRO A 109 -15.17 10.08 -6.16
CA PRO A 109 -16.44 10.04 -6.88
C PRO A 109 -17.19 11.39 -6.87
N ALA A 110 -16.99 12.21 -5.82
CA ALA A 110 -17.79 13.40 -5.56
C ALA A 110 -17.34 14.67 -6.31
N THR A 111 -16.12 14.73 -6.86
CA THR A 111 -15.55 16.00 -7.34
C THR A 111 -15.27 16.03 -8.84
N VAL A 112 -16.07 16.82 -9.57
CA VAL A 112 -15.85 17.16 -11.00
C VAL A 112 -14.89 18.36 -11.16
N VAL A 113 -14.65 19.17 -10.11
CA VAL A 113 -13.98 20.49 -10.26
C VAL A 113 -12.84 20.78 -9.27
N TYR A 114 -12.79 20.19 -8.07
CA TYR A 114 -11.69 20.41 -7.12
C TYR A 114 -11.17 19.10 -6.55
N LYS A 115 -9.93 18.75 -6.92
CA LYS A 115 -9.19 17.62 -6.33
C LYS A 115 -8.06 18.17 -5.48
N PRO A 116 -7.91 17.74 -4.21
CA PRO A 116 -6.66 17.95 -3.48
C PRO A 116 -5.48 17.50 -4.34
N LYS A 117 -4.37 18.25 -4.37
CA LYS A 117 -3.28 18.04 -5.35
C LYS A 117 -2.71 16.62 -5.40
N TRP A 118 -2.82 15.88 -4.30
CA TRP A 118 -2.39 14.48 -4.17
C TRP A 118 -3.37 13.47 -4.80
N LEU A 119 -4.66 13.81 -4.89
CA LEU A 119 -5.74 12.92 -5.34
C LEU A 119 -5.69 12.56 -6.84
N PRO A 120 -5.30 13.45 -7.77
CA PRO A 120 -5.07 13.09 -9.18
C PRO A 120 -3.90 12.11 -9.35
N LEU A 121 -2.90 12.16 -8.48
CA LEU A 121 -1.70 11.31 -8.56
C LEU A 121 -2.03 9.88 -8.16
N LEU A 122 -2.88 9.70 -7.13
CA LEU A 122 -3.48 8.41 -6.84
C LEU A 122 -4.12 7.76 -8.06
N ARG A 123 -4.83 8.52 -8.91
CA ARG A 123 -5.47 7.94 -10.10
C ARG A 123 -4.44 7.44 -11.11
N HIS A 124 -3.35 8.19 -11.32
CA HIS A 124 -2.27 7.77 -12.21
C HIS A 124 -1.60 6.49 -11.69
N ASP A 125 -1.34 6.45 -10.39
CA ASP A 125 -0.64 5.32 -9.75
C ASP A 125 -1.56 4.10 -9.59
N LEU A 126 -2.87 4.29 -9.49
CA LEU A 126 -3.87 3.21 -9.48
C LEU A 126 -4.19 2.69 -10.89
N GLN A 127 -3.85 3.42 -11.96
CA GLN A 127 -4.11 3.01 -13.35
C GLN A 127 -3.11 1.98 -13.88
N SER A 128 -1.94 1.81 -13.27
CA SER A 128 -0.98 0.76 -13.63
C SER A 128 -1.28 -0.60 -12.96
N SER A 129 -2.53 -0.81 -12.50
CA SER A 129 -2.89 -1.90 -11.59
C SER A 129 -2.81 -3.30 -12.18
N ASP A 130 -2.76 -3.43 -13.51
CA ASP A 130 -2.74 -4.71 -14.22
C ASP A 130 -1.36 -5.41 -14.12
N GLU A 131 -0.31 -4.69 -13.74
CA GLU A 131 1.03 -5.24 -13.55
C GLU A 131 1.25 -5.80 -12.14
N PHE A 132 0.36 -5.47 -11.19
CA PHE A 132 0.43 -5.92 -9.80
C PHE A 132 -0.56 -7.04 -9.52
N PRO A 133 -0.17 -8.05 -8.70
CA PRO A 133 -1.13 -9.04 -8.24
C PRO A 133 -2.29 -8.41 -7.46
N PRO A 134 -3.49 -9.02 -7.47
CA PRO A 134 -4.69 -8.43 -6.90
C PRO A 134 -4.57 -8.15 -5.39
N TRP A 135 -3.70 -8.87 -4.68
CA TRP A 135 -3.45 -8.73 -3.24
C TRP A 135 -2.44 -7.63 -2.85
N VAL A 136 -1.93 -6.85 -3.82
CA VAL A 136 -0.93 -5.79 -3.61
C VAL A 136 -1.54 -4.40 -3.74
N PHE A 137 -1.34 -3.47 -2.80
CA PHE A 137 -1.91 -2.12 -2.91
C PHE A 137 -0.97 -1.06 -2.33
N GLN A 138 -1.18 0.21 -2.67
CA GLN A 138 -0.32 1.31 -2.20
C GLN A 138 -0.64 1.72 -0.77
N LEU A 139 0.38 2.02 0.03
CA LEU A 139 0.24 2.64 1.36
C LEU A 139 0.55 4.12 1.32
N THR A 140 1.47 4.51 0.45
CA THR A 140 1.87 5.90 0.25
C THR A 140 1.72 6.29 -1.21
N MET A 141 1.70 7.59 -1.45
CA MET A 141 1.78 8.21 -2.77
C MET A 141 2.90 9.24 -2.75
N SER A 142 3.30 9.71 -3.94
CA SER A 142 4.22 10.82 -4.07
C SER A 142 3.62 11.97 -4.89
N VAL A 143 3.99 13.22 -4.57
CA VAL A 143 3.59 14.38 -5.38
C VAL A 143 4.37 14.52 -6.69
N ASN A 144 5.59 13.99 -6.71
CA ASN A 144 6.53 14.07 -7.83
C ASN A 144 7.15 12.68 -8.07
N ARG A 145 8.05 12.57 -9.07
CA ARG A 145 8.74 11.31 -9.37
C ARG A 145 9.78 10.90 -8.32
N ASP A 146 10.16 11.81 -7.43
CA ASP A 146 11.30 11.62 -6.51
C ASP A 146 10.89 11.13 -5.12
N GLY A 147 9.60 11.20 -4.76
CA GLY A 147 9.10 10.64 -3.50
C GLY A 147 8.94 9.12 -3.54
N ASP A 148 9.11 8.51 -2.38
CA ASP A 148 9.01 7.07 -2.19
C ASP A 148 7.55 6.61 -2.18
N ILE A 149 7.21 5.69 -3.07
CA ILE A 149 5.91 5.01 -3.07
C ILE A 149 6.09 3.63 -2.46
N TRP A 150 5.35 3.35 -1.41
CA TRP A 150 5.44 2.09 -0.69
C TRP A 150 4.19 1.28 -0.98
N ILE A 151 4.39 0.06 -1.47
CA ILE A 151 3.30 -0.87 -1.79
C ILE A 151 3.32 -2.08 -0.87
N ARG A 152 2.14 -2.42 -0.38
CA ARG A 152 1.86 -3.51 0.54
C ARG A 152 1.53 -4.78 -0.22
N ASP A 153 2.17 -5.88 0.16
CA ASP A 153 1.79 -7.22 -0.24
C ASP A 153 1.07 -7.93 0.92
N THR A 154 -0.20 -8.31 0.71
CA THR A 154 -0.99 -9.04 1.73
C THR A 154 -0.85 -10.56 1.65
N MET A 155 -0.11 -11.09 0.67
CA MET A 155 0.25 -12.50 0.59
C MET A 155 1.23 -12.84 1.72
N ASP A 156 2.35 -12.12 1.80
CA ASP A 156 3.43 -12.38 2.76
C ASP A 156 3.59 -11.30 3.84
N GLY A 157 2.85 -10.20 3.75
CA GLY A 157 2.89 -9.16 4.76
C GLY A 157 4.10 -8.23 4.66
N THR A 158 4.67 -8.08 3.47
CA THR A 158 5.79 -7.16 3.22
C THR A 158 5.34 -5.81 2.69
N VAL A 159 6.24 -4.83 2.76
CA VAL A 159 6.13 -3.57 2.01
C VAL A 159 7.36 -3.41 1.15
N THR A 160 7.16 -3.00 -0.10
CA THR A 160 8.23 -2.82 -1.08
C THR A 160 8.19 -1.41 -1.65
N LYS A 161 9.36 -0.82 -1.89
CA LYS A 161 9.49 0.51 -2.52
C LYS A 161 9.26 0.42 -4.04
N TYR A 162 8.17 1.01 -4.50
CA TYR A 162 7.81 1.18 -5.90
C TYR A 162 8.39 2.48 -6.48
N ILE A 163 8.77 2.45 -7.75
CA ILE A 163 9.29 3.62 -8.48
C ILE A 163 8.53 3.79 -9.80
N ILE A 164 7.77 4.88 -9.93
CA ILE A 164 6.95 5.19 -11.12
C ILE A 164 7.80 5.30 -12.39
N ALA A 165 9.00 5.86 -12.28
CA ALA A 165 9.90 6.05 -13.44
C ALA A 165 10.60 4.76 -13.89
N GLY A 166 10.33 3.63 -13.24
CA GLY A 166 11.11 2.41 -13.33
C GLY A 166 12.20 2.35 -12.25
N PRO A 167 12.62 1.15 -11.81
CA PRO A 167 13.60 1.00 -10.75
C PRO A 167 14.92 1.73 -11.09
N ILE A 168 15.39 2.56 -10.16
CA ILE A 168 16.65 3.32 -10.31
C ILE A 168 17.84 2.38 -10.02
N TYR A 169 17.68 1.48 -9.05
CA TYR A 169 18.63 0.43 -8.72
C TYR A 169 17.94 -0.94 -8.84
N PRO A 170 17.64 -1.39 -10.07
CA PRO A 170 17.02 -2.69 -10.28
C PRO A 170 17.92 -3.80 -9.76
N GLU A 171 17.31 -4.80 -9.14
CA GLU A 171 18.03 -6.04 -8.82
C GLU A 171 18.44 -6.76 -10.12
N PRO A 172 19.49 -7.60 -10.07
CA PRO A 172 19.80 -8.49 -11.17
C PRO A 172 18.59 -9.35 -11.52
N VAL A 173 18.29 -9.43 -12.82
CA VAL A 173 17.18 -10.24 -13.32
C VAL A 173 17.40 -11.72 -12.96
N GLY A 174 16.35 -12.41 -12.53
CA GLY A 174 16.38 -13.84 -12.18
C GLY A 174 16.59 -14.12 -10.69
N THR A 175 16.23 -13.15 -9.84
CA THR A 175 16.28 -13.32 -8.38
C THR A 175 15.11 -14.19 -7.89
N TYR A 176 13.95 -14.06 -8.53
CA TYR A 176 12.80 -14.94 -8.32
C TYR A 176 12.74 -16.06 -9.38
N ASN A 177 12.27 -17.25 -8.97
CA ASN A 177 12.01 -18.34 -9.90
C ASN A 177 10.85 -17.99 -10.85
N GLU A 178 10.85 -18.56 -12.06
CA GLU A 178 9.73 -18.43 -12.98
C GLU A 178 8.43 -18.92 -12.31
N GLY A 179 7.35 -18.13 -12.42
CA GLY A 179 6.08 -18.41 -11.75
C GLY A 179 5.99 -17.98 -10.28
N ASP A 180 7.05 -17.45 -9.66
CA ASP A 180 6.97 -16.93 -8.30
C ASP A 180 6.01 -15.72 -8.25
N PRO A 181 4.98 -15.74 -7.38
CA PRO A 181 3.99 -14.67 -7.28
C PRO A 181 4.56 -13.33 -6.81
N ARG A 182 5.82 -13.28 -6.35
CA ARG A 182 6.53 -12.06 -5.91
C ARG A 182 7.41 -11.45 -7.01
N MET A 183 7.55 -12.09 -8.16
CA MET A 183 8.42 -11.65 -9.26
C MET A 183 8.09 -10.24 -9.79
N TRP A 184 6.88 -9.74 -9.58
CA TRP A 184 6.51 -8.36 -9.90
C TRP A 184 7.43 -7.33 -9.21
N ARG A 185 7.98 -7.66 -8.03
CA ARG A 185 8.92 -6.81 -7.29
C ARG A 185 10.21 -6.56 -8.06
N GLU A 186 10.70 -7.57 -8.78
CA GLU A 186 11.92 -7.46 -9.59
C GLU A 186 11.75 -6.48 -10.75
N LYS A 187 10.56 -6.44 -11.35
CA LYS A 187 10.28 -5.64 -12.54
C LYS A 187 9.88 -4.20 -12.21
N LEU A 188 9.13 -4.02 -11.12
CA LEU A 188 8.41 -2.77 -10.85
C LEU A 188 9.01 -1.98 -9.68
N CYS A 189 9.87 -2.59 -8.87
CA CYS A 189 10.31 -2.02 -7.59
C CYS A 189 11.82 -1.92 -7.46
N ASP A 190 12.25 -1.02 -6.59
CA ASP A 190 13.62 -1.00 -6.09
C ASP A 190 13.89 -2.22 -5.20
N ALA A 191 15.16 -2.45 -4.86
CA ALA A 191 15.59 -3.58 -4.03
C ALA A 191 15.10 -3.53 -2.57
N VAL A 192 14.43 -2.45 -2.15
CA VAL A 192 14.00 -2.27 -0.75
C VAL A 192 12.66 -2.95 -0.51
N THR A 193 12.70 -4.08 0.18
CA THR A 193 11.55 -4.79 0.74
C THR A 193 11.76 -4.97 2.25
N LEU A 194 10.72 -4.68 3.03
CA LEU A 194 10.75 -4.76 4.49
C LEU A 194 9.61 -5.65 5.00
N PRO A 195 9.85 -6.50 6.01
CA PRO A 195 8.78 -7.11 6.77
C PRO A 195 8.07 -6.01 7.56
N LEU A 196 6.75 -6.13 7.73
CA LEU A 196 6.01 -5.26 8.64
C LEU A 196 5.55 -6.11 9.83
N GLU A 197 6.54 -6.67 10.52
CA GLU A 197 6.41 -7.40 11.78
C GLU A 197 7.50 -6.89 12.72
N SER A 198 7.08 -6.39 13.89
CA SER A 198 7.94 -6.00 15.01
C SER A 198 8.16 -7.18 15.95
#